data_AF-A0A6S6QWX8-F1
#
_entry.id   AF-A0A6S6QWX8-F1
#
_cell.length_a   1.000
_cell.length_b   1.000
_cell.length_c   1.000
_cell.angle_alpha   90.00
_cell.angle_beta   90.00
_cell.angle_gamma   90.00
#
_symmetry.space_group_name_H-M   'P 1'
#
loop_
_entity.id
_entity.type
_entity.pdbx_description
1 polymer ?
#
loop_
_entity_poly.entity_id
_entity_poly.type
_entity_poly.pdbx_seq_one_letter_code
_entity_poly.pdbx_strand_id
1 'polypeptide(L)'
;MKKQRLFVDMDGTLAHFNKVDTLEKLYEPGYFYNLKPIPNVVNAIKEIVNNHPDIEVYILSAVLTDSEYALEEKKMWLDKYLLEMDEAHRMFTPCGQDKKDYVNIRESDYLLDDYTHNLNLWQPPAKGIKLLNGINHTNGTWKSDCLRYDKKPELLAKNIVDIMQGRESIQDIKPFVEDIIARDGDRTCGVFSKRYGTRSINFKEKRANGKVE
;
A
#
# COMPACT_ATOMS: atom_id res chain seq x y z
N MET A 1 25.46 16.05 2.08
CA MET A 1 24.53 15.57 1.04
C MET A 1 23.11 15.88 1.50
N LYS A 2 22.16 16.17 0.60
CA LYS A 2 20.74 16.32 1.00
C LYS A 2 20.21 14.95 1.45
N LYS A 3 19.37 14.93 2.48
CA LYS A 3 18.67 13.71 2.93
C LYS A 3 17.86 13.12 1.78
N GLN A 4 17.85 11.79 1.67
CA GLN A 4 16.91 11.11 0.77
C GLN A 4 15.51 11.20 1.37
N ARG A 5 14.48 11.17 0.52
CA ARG A 5 13.09 11.22 0.99
C ARG A 5 12.36 9.94 0.65
N LEU A 6 11.66 9.38 1.63
CA LEU A 6 10.78 8.25 1.48
C LEU A 6 9.34 8.72 1.64
N PHE A 7 8.55 8.67 0.58
CA PHE A 7 7.12 8.89 0.61
C PHE A 7 6.42 7.55 0.77
N VAL A 8 5.54 7.44 1.75
CA VAL A 8 4.86 6.20 2.12
C VAL A 8 3.37 6.39 1.93
N ASP A 9 2.78 5.55 1.09
CA ASP A 9 1.33 5.49 0.95
C ASP A 9 0.66 4.90 2.20
N MET A 10 -0.64 5.16 2.38
CA MET A 10 -1.41 4.60 3.50
C MET A 10 -2.24 3.38 3.10
N ASP A 11 -3.15 3.54 2.15
CA ASP A 11 -4.23 2.59 1.91
C ASP A 11 -3.74 1.43 1.05
N GLY A 12 -3.63 0.23 1.63
CA GLY A 12 -3.02 -0.93 0.97
C GLY A 12 -1.53 -1.06 1.24
N THR A 13 -0.93 -0.07 1.92
CA THR A 13 0.49 0.02 2.25
C THR A 13 0.74 -0.02 3.77
N LEU A 14 0.33 1.01 4.51
CA LEU A 14 0.38 1.03 5.98
C LEU A 14 -0.85 0.37 6.61
N ALA A 15 -2.00 0.51 5.95
CA ALA A 15 -3.28 -0.03 6.37
C ALA A 15 -3.77 -1.08 5.37
N HIS A 16 -4.43 -2.14 5.83
CA HIS A 16 -5.12 -3.07 4.96
C HIS A 16 -6.31 -2.35 4.30
N PHE A 17 -6.23 -2.13 2.99
CA PHE A 17 -7.36 -1.59 2.23
C PHE A 17 -8.44 -2.67 2.06
N ASN A 18 -9.61 -2.42 2.63
CA ASN A 18 -10.75 -3.30 2.45
C ASN A 18 -11.42 -2.98 1.11
N LYS A 19 -11.48 -3.95 0.21
CA LYS A 19 -12.24 -3.73 -1.03
C LYS A 19 -13.71 -3.50 -0.70
N VAL A 20 -14.24 -2.42 -1.22
CA VAL A 20 -15.66 -2.08 -1.12
C VAL A 20 -16.37 -2.42 -2.42
N ASP A 21 -17.61 -2.89 -2.31
CA ASP A 21 -18.44 -3.21 -3.47
C ASP A 21 -19.03 -1.96 -4.13
N THR A 22 -19.14 -0.87 -3.36
CA THR A 22 -19.72 0.40 -3.77
C THR A 22 -18.86 1.55 -3.26
N LEU A 23 -18.82 2.65 -4.01
CA LEU A 23 -17.98 3.80 -3.67
C LEU A 23 -18.48 4.49 -2.39
N GLU A 24 -19.78 4.46 -2.15
CA GLU A 24 -20.46 5.05 -0.99
C GLU A 24 -19.91 4.54 0.34
N LYS A 25 -19.44 3.28 0.40
CA LYS A 25 -18.81 2.72 1.60
C LYS A 25 -17.55 3.46 2.03
N LEU A 26 -16.82 4.09 1.08
CA LEU A 26 -15.66 4.91 1.41
C LEU A 26 -16.04 6.25 2.07
N TYR A 27 -17.32 6.65 1.97
CA TYR A 27 -17.85 7.87 2.59
C TYR A 27 -18.50 7.59 3.95
N GLU A 28 -18.61 6.34 4.37
CA GLU A 28 -19.20 5.99 5.65
C GLU A 28 -18.28 6.40 6.81
N PRO A 29 -18.83 6.98 7.89
CA PRO A 29 -18.06 7.30 9.07
C PRO A 29 -17.47 6.03 9.68
N GLY A 30 -16.20 6.12 10.04
CA GLY A 30 -15.36 5.08 10.58
C GLY A 30 -14.64 4.23 9.54
N TYR A 31 -14.85 4.44 8.24
CA TYR A 31 -14.23 3.58 7.23
C TYR A 31 -12.70 3.61 7.30
N PHE A 32 -12.10 4.80 7.22
CA PHE A 32 -10.63 4.95 7.19
C PHE A 32 -10.03 4.77 8.59
N TYR A 33 -10.71 5.27 9.62
CA TYR A 33 -10.22 5.17 11.00
C TYR A 33 -10.13 3.71 11.49
N ASN A 34 -11.03 2.84 11.02
CA ASN A 34 -11.07 1.44 11.45
C ASN A 34 -10.25 0.48 10.57
N LEU A 35 -9.54 0.96 9.55
CA LEU A 35 -8.66 0.10 8.76
C LEU A 35 -7.60 -0.55 9.67
N LYS A 36 -7.41 -1.86 9.52
CA LYS A 36 -6.39 -2.58 10.30
C LYS A 36 -4.99 -2.18 9.82
N PRO A 37 -4.02 -1.92 10.71
CA PRO A 37 -2.64 -1.70 10.31
C PRO A 37 -2.04 -2.97 9.72
N ILE A 38 -1.07 -2.80 8.82
CA ILE A 38 -0.13 -3.84 8.41
C ILE A 38 1.07 -3.75 9.37
N PRO A 39 1.13 -4.53 10.47
CA PRO A 39 2.02 -4.22 11.60
C PRO A 39 3.49 -4.22 11.22
N ASN A 40 3.89 -5.12 10.32
CA ASN A 40 5.26 -5.22 9.84
C ASN A 40 5.71 -3.97 9.08
N VAL A 41 4.83 -3.40 8.27
CA VAL A 41 5.13 -2.18 7.50
C VAL A 41 5.17 -0.98 8.42
N VAL A 42 4.18 -0.83 9.31
CA VAL A 42 4.15 0.25 10.31
C VAL A 42 5.43 0.24 11.16
N ASN A 43 5.82 -0.91 11.69
CA ASN A 43 7.03 -1.03 12.51
C ASN A 43 8.31 -0.82 11.70
N ALA A 44 8.35 -1.23 10.43
CA ALA A 44 9.49 -0.94 9.56
C ALA A 44 9.63 0.57 9.29
N ILE A 45 8.53 1.29 9.11
CA ILE A 45 8.58 2.75 8.96
C ILE A 45 9.03 3.43 10.25
N LYS A 46 8.56 2.98 11.43
CA LYS A 46 9.05 3.47 12.72
C LYS A 46 10.55 3.27 12.88
N GLU A 47 11.05 2.10 12.51
CA GLU A 47 12.47 1.78 12.52
C GLU A 47 13.27 2.78 11.66
N ILE A 48 12.79 3.08 10.44
CA ILE A 48 13.42 4.05 9.54
C ILE A 48 13.42 5.45 10.17
N VAL A 49 12.27 5.92 10.66
CA VAL A 49 12.14 7.26 11.25
C VAL A 49 13.09 7.44 12.44
N ASN A 50 13.22 6.41 13.30
CA ASN A 50 14.00 6.51 14.53
C ASN A 50 15.51 6.29 14.32
N ASN A 51 15.89 5.41 13.38
CA ASN A 51 17.27 4.91 13.28
C ASN A 51 18.00 5.32 12.00
N HIS A 52 17.33 5.93 11.03
CA HIS A 52 17.92 6.36 9.75
C HIS A 52 17.75 7.88 9.52
N PRO A 53 18.48 8.73 10.28
CA PRO A 53 18.31 10.19 10.24
C PRO A 53 18.71 10.83 8.89
N ASP A 54 19.39 10.09 8.02
CA ASP A 54 19.73 10.47 6.65
C ASP A 54 18.56 10.30 5.65
N ILE A 55 17.49 9.63 6.08
CA ILE A 55 16.23 9.46 5.34
C ILE A 55 15.14 10.27 6.03
N GLU A 56 14.49 11.14 5.26
CA GLU A 56 13.34 11.90 5.70
C GLU A 56 12.06 11.20 5.21
N VAL A 57 11.23 10.75 6.13
CA VAL A 57 10.00 10.01 5.81
C VAL A 57 8.82 10.98 5.72
N TYR A 58 7.93 10.74 4.77
CA TYR A 58 6.67 11.45 4.62
C TYR A 58 5.54 10.44 4.40
N ILE A 59 4.36 10.70 4.95
CA ILE A 59 3.12 10.04 4.54
C ILE A 59 2.54 10.80 3.36
N LEU A 60 2.15 10.09 2.30
CA LEU A 60 1.54 10.66 1.10
C LEU A 60 0.32 9.84 0.69
N SER A 61 -0.85 10.25 1.18
CA SER A 61 -2.12 9.50 1.04
C SER A 61 -3.14 10.27 0.22
N ALA A 62 -3.86 9.56 -0.65
CA ALA A 62 -5.01 10.11 -1.35
C ALA A 62 -6.24 10.22 -0.42
N VAL A 63 -7.05 11.26 -0.60
CA VAL A 63 -8.24 11.56 0.18
C VAL A 63 -9.40 11.91 -0.73
N LEU A 64 -10.58 11.38 -0.42
CA LEU A 64 -11.84 11.81 -1.00
C LEU A 64 -12.18 13.19 -0.41
N THR A 65 -11.84 14.26 -1.13
CA THR A 65 -11.93 15.65 -0.62
C THR A 65 -13.36 16.11 -0.37
N ASP A 66 -14.33 15.43 -0.96
CA ASP A 66 -15.76 15.60 -0.79
C ASP A 66 -16.36 14.69 0.31
N SER A 67 -15.54 13.87 0.97
CA SER A 67 -15.94 13.14 2.17
C SER A 67 -15.78 14.01 3.42
N GLU A 68 -16.83 14.06 4.24
CA GLU A 68 -16.81 14.75 5.54
C GLU A 68 -15.87 14.09 6.56
N TYR A 69 -15.49 12.83 6.35
CA TYR A 69 -14.79 12.00 7.34
C TYR A 69 -13.37 11.63 6.91
N ALA A 70 -13.12 11.42 5.62
CA ALA A 70 -11.91 10.73 5.14
C ALA A 70 -10.59 11.37 5.60
N LEU A 71 -10.48 12.70 5.55
CA LEU A 71 -9.24 13.40 5.93
C LEU A 71 -8.95 13.25 7.42
N GLU A 72 -9.92 13.59 8.27
CA GLU A 72 -9.75 13.58 9.71
C GLU A 72 -9.56 12.14 10.23
N GLU A 73 -10.26 11.18 9.66
CA GLU A 73 -10.05 9.77 10.03
C GLU A 73 -8.67 9.24 9.69
N LYS A 74 -8.10 9.63 8.53
CA LYS A 74 -6.73 9.27 8.18
C LYS A 74 -5.71 9.91 9.14
N LYS A 75 -5.93 11.17 9.55
CA LYS A 75 -5.10 11.83 10.57
C LYS A 75 -5.19 11.08 11.90
N MET A 76 -6.40 10.79 12.38
CA MET A 76 -6.63 10.03 13.61
C MET A 76 -6.03 8.62 13.54
N TRP A 77 -6.07 7.98 12.38
CA TRP A 77 -5.43 6.68 12.15
C TRP A 77 -3.92 6.77 12.33
N LEU A 78 -3.28 7.81 11.79
CA LEU A 78 -1.85 8.07 11.96
C LEU A 78 -1.50 8.39 13.42
N ASP A 79 -2.32 9.19 14.11
CA ASP A 79 -2.14 9.46 15.55
C ASP A 79 -2.25 8.19 16.41
N LYS A 80 -3.02 7.21 15.93
CA LYS A 80 -3.18 5.93 16.64
C LYS A 80 -2.01 4.98 16.42
N TYR A 81 -1.44 4.93 15.20
CA TYR A 81 -0.51 3.88 14.82
C TYR A 81 0.92 4.34 14.52
N LEU A 82 1.14 5.62 14.21
CA LEU A 82 2.41 6.18 13.74
C LEU A 82 2.64 7.61 14.27
N LEU A 83 2.74 7.73 15.61
CA LEU A 83 2.91 8.99 16.35
C LEU A 83 4.24 9.71 16.06
N GLU A 84 5.23 9.00 15.52
CA GLU A 84 6.54 9.54 15.16
C GLU A 84 6.47 10.54 14.00
N MET A 85 5.36 10.53 13.25
CA MET A 85 5.14 11.44 12.13
C MET A 85 4.39 12.68 12.60
N ASP A 86 5.03 13.85 12.58
CA ASP A 86 4.35 15.12 12.84
C ASP A 86 3.43 15.53 11.67
N GLU A 87 2.66 16.61 11.84
CA GLU A 87 1.74 17.10 10.81
C GLU A 87 2.44 17.56 9.52
N ALA A 88 3.65 18.11 9.61
CA ALA A 88 4.41 18.59 8.45
C ALA A 88 4.90 17.44 7.56
N HIS A 89 5.02 16.23 8.11
CA HIS A 89 5.38 15.02 7.37
C HIS A 89 4.17 14.21 6.90
N ARG A 90 2.95 14.75 7.01
CA ARG A 90 1.71 14.09 6.56
C ARG A 90 1.08 14.91 5.42
N MET A 91 1.11 14.36 4.22
CA MET A 91 0.56 15.00 3.02
C MET A 91 -0.64 14.23 2.50
N PHE A 92 -1.70 14.97 2.22
CA PHE A 92 -2.96 14.45 1.73
C PHE A 92 -3.27 15.06 0.37
N THR A 93 -3.39 14.21 -0.66
CA THR A 93 -3.70 14.62 -2.02
C THR A 93 -5.15 14.27 -2.36
N PRO A 94 -5.85 15.04 -3.21
CA PRO A 94 -7.15 14.63 -3.72
C PRO A 94 -7.08 13.30 -4.44
N CYS A 95 -8.09 12.47 -4.24
CA CYS A 95 -8.23 11.21 -4.95
C CYS A 95 -8.29 11.43 -6.46
N GLY A 96 -7.55 10.63 -7.21
CA GLY A 96 -7.48 10.71 -8.68
C GLY A 96 -6.49 11.74 -9.23
N GLN A 97 -5.82 12.53 -8.39
CA GLN A 97 -4.70 13.39 -8.80
C GLN A 97 -3.37 12.65 -8.69
N ASP A 98 -2.38 13.05 -9.50
CA ASP A 98 -1.03 12.51 -9.40
C ASP A 98 -0.39 12.97 -8.09
N LYS A 99 0.20 12.03 -7.35
CA LYS A 99 0.95 12.29 -6.12
C LYS A 99 2.11 13.26 -6.36
N LYS A 100 2.68 13.27 -7.57
CA LYS A 100 3.76 14.21 -7.94
C LYS A 100 3.32 15.67 -7.95
N ASP A 101 2.06 15.95 -8.21
CA ASP A 101 1.60 17.35 -8.31
C ASP A 101 1.64 18.06 -6.96
N TYR A 102 1.70 17.30 -5.87
CA TYR A 102 1.75 17.80 -4.49
C TYR A 102 3.17 17.92 -3.93
N VAL A 103 4.16 17.35 -4.63
CA VAL A 103 5.52 17.28 -4.14
C VAL A 103 6.49 17.62 -5.27
N ASN A 104 7.39 18.57 -5.04
CA ASN A 104 8.51 18.76 -5.95
C ASN A 104 9.50 17.59 -5.80
N ILE A 105 9.30 16.54 -6.60
CA ILE A 105 10.07 15.30 -6.55
C ILE A 105 11.48 15.45 -7.11
N ARG A 106 12.40 14.63 -6.59
CA ARG A 106 13.82 14.57 -6.96
C ARG A 106 14.16 13.15 -7.41
N GLU A 107 15.24 13.00 -8.17
CA GLU A 107 15.77 11.69 -8.59
C GLU A 107 16.11 10.76 -7.41
N SER A 108 16.46 11.34 -6.26
CA SER A 108 16.81 10.62 -5.03
C SER A 108 15.61 10.26 -4.15
N ASP A 109 14.39 10.61 -4.55
CA ASP A 109 13.17 10.33 -3.80
C ASP A 109 12.59 8.97 -4.14
N TYR A 110 11.98 8.35 -3.14
CA TYR A 110 11.37 7.03 -3.25
C TYR A 110 9.91 7.06 -2.81
N LEU A 111 9.05 6.33 -3.52
CA LEU A 111 7.66 6.08 -3.13
C LEU A 111 7.47 4.60 -2.78
N LEU A 112 7.09 4.31 -1.53
CA LEU A 112 6.59 3.00 -1.11
C LEU A 112 5.06 2.99 -1.26
N ASP A 113 4.56 2.22 -2.22
CA ASP A 113 3.13 2.20 -2.58
C ASP A 113 2.73 0.81 -3.12
N ASP A 114 1.50 0.40 -2.88
CA ASP A 114 0.98 -0.88 -3.33
C ASP A 114 0.39 -0.81 -4.75
N TYR A 115 0.05 0.38 -5.25
CA TYR A 115 -0.64 0.58 -6.51
C TYR A 115 0.34 0.87 -7.65
N THR A 116 0.38 -0.03 -8.64
CA THR A 116 1.31 0.07 -9.78
C THR A 116 1.12 1.36 -10.58
N HIS A 117 -0.09 1.89 -10.66
CA HIS A 117 -0.36 3.14 -11.37
C HIS A 117 0.37 4.32 -10.72
N ASN A 118 0.27 4.46 -9.39
CA ASN A 118 0.98 5.50 -8.64
C ASN A 118 2.49 5.39 -8.84
N LEU A 119 3.03 4.17 -8.75
CA LEU A 119 4.47 3.93 -8.93
C LEU A 119 4.94 4.25 -10.36
N ASN A 120 4.16 3.90 -11.38
CA ASN A 120 4.46 4.23 -12.76
C ASN A 120 4.37 5.73 -13.03
N LEU A 121 3.40 6.42 -12.42
CA LEU A 121 3.35 7.86 -12.48
C LEU A 121 4.57 8.45 -11.79
N TRP A 122 4.97 7.94 -10.61
CA TRP A 122 6.12 8.38 -9.80
C TRP A 122 7.47 8.35 -10.54
N GLN A 123 7.67 7.39 -11.46
CA GLN A 123 8.92 7.23 -12.21
C GLN A 123 8.77 7.54 -13.71
N PRO A 124 9.75 8.19 -14.36
CA PRO A 124 10.88 8.98 -13.85
C PRO A 124 10.45 10.41 -13.40
N PRO A 125 11.29 11.20 -12.69
CA PRO A 125 12.69 10.96 -12.30
C PRO A 125 12.89 10.21 -10.99
N ALA A 126 11.89 10.18 -10.10
CA ALA A 126 11.97 9.50 -8.82
C ALA A 126 11.79 7.96 -8.98
N LYS A 127 11.91 7.21 -7.88
CA LYS A 127 11.88 5.74 -7.90
C LYS A 127 10.74 5.17 -7.06
N GLY A 128 10.13 4.09 -7.53
CA GLY A 128 9.10 3.37 -6.80
C GLY A 128 9.63 2.11 -6.13
N ILE A 129 9.10 1.78 -4.95
CA ILE A 129 9.22 0.48 -4.30
C ILE A 129 7.82 -0.07 -4.15
N LYS A 130 7.51 -1.17 -4.84
CA LYS A 130 6.19 -1.78 -4.74
C LYS A 130 6.05 -2.58 -3.46
N LEU A 131 5.07 -2.25 -2.62
CA LEU A 131 4.68 -3.14 -1.54
C LEU A 131 3.76 -4.24 -2.08
N LEU A 132 4.15 -5.51 -1.92
CA LEU A 132 3.29 -6.67 -2.22
C LEU A 132 2.47 -6.98 -0.98
N ASN A 133 1.17 -6.68 -1.01
CA ASN A 133 0.25 -6.81 0.15
C ASN A 133 -0.60 -8.10 0.15
N GLY A 134 -0.23 -9.09 -0.67
CA GLY A 134 -0.96 -10.36 -0.80
C GLY A 134 -2.17 -10.33 -1.75
N ILE A 135 -2.75 -9.15 -2.01
CA ILE A 135 -3.91 -9.01 -2.91
C ILE A 135 -3.46 -8.48 -4.28
N ASN A 136 -2.46 -7.60 -4.32
CA ASN A 136 -1.99 -6.95 -5.55
C ASN A 136 -1.05 -7.82 -6.43
N HIS A 137 -0.46 -7.20 -7.45
CA HIS A 137 0.55 -7.80 -8.34
C HIS A 137 0.09 -9.07 -9.10
N THR A 138 -1.17 -9.13 -9.51
CA THR A 138 -1.73 -10.30 -10.23
C THR A 138 -1.27 -10.42 -11.68
N ASN A 139 -0.94 -9.30 -12.33
CA ASN A 139 -0.56 -9.26 -13.74
C ASN A 139 0.96 -9.12 -13.94
N GLY A 140 1.74 -9.04 -12.86
CA GLY A 140 3.21 -8.96 -12.91
C GLY A 140 3.77 -7.78 -13.73
N THR A 141 3.01 -6.68 -13.84
CA THR A 141 3.36 -5.53 -14.70
C THR A 141 4.46 -4.65 -14.11
N TRP A 142 4.63 -4.66 -12.79
CA TRP A 142 5.73 -3.97 -12.12
C TRP A 142 7.03 -4.77 -12.25
N LYS A 143 8.10 -4.13 -12.71
CA LYS A 143 9.41 -4.77 -13.01
C LYS A 143 10.58 -4.20 -12.21
N SER A 144 10.33 -3.24 -11.32
CA SER A 144 11.36 -2.66 -10.44
C SER A 144 11.21 -3.23 -9.03
N ASP A 145 11.83 -2.59 -8.05
CA ASP A 145 11.94 -3.10 -6.69
C ASP A 145 10.57 -3.39 -6.08
N CYS A 146 10.41 -4.57 -5.48
CA CYS A 146 9.19 -4.96 -4.78
C CYS A 146 9.50 -5.77 -3.52
N LEU A 147 8.77 -5.46 -2.46
CA LEU A 147 8.96 -6.02 -1.12
C LEU A 147 7.66 -6.60 -0.59
N ARG A 148 7.68 -7.79 0.00
CA ARG A 148 6.51 -8.36 0.69
C ARG A 148 6.28 -7.66 2.02
N TYR A 149 5.01 -7.39 2.29
CA TYR A 149 4.55 -6.82 3.56
C TYR A 149 4.83 -7.74 4.77
N ASP A 150 4.98 -9.05 4.54
CA ASP A 150 5.03 -10.07 5.58
C ASP A 150 6.46 -10.36 6.10
N LYS A 151 7.47 -9.64 5.59
CA LYS A 151 8.83 -9.66 6.12
C LYS A 151 8.84 -9.16 7.57
N LYS A 152 9.80 -9.65 8.37
CA LYS A 152 10.04 -9.08 9.70
C LYS A 152 10.31 -7.57 9.59
N PRO A 153 9.82 -6.73 10.52
CA PRO A 153 9.97 -5.28 10.43
C PRO A 153 11.40 -4.81 10.19
N GLU A 154 12.37 -5.42 10.88
CA GLU A 154 13.78 -5.03 10.82
C GLU A 154 14.38 -5.35 9.44
N LEU A 155 14.00 -6.50 8.86
CA LEU A 155 14.41 -6.87 7.51
C LEU A 155 13.75 -5.99 6.46
N LEU A 156 12.46 -5.68 6.63
CA LEU A 156 11.73 -4.82 5.70
C LEU A 156 12.32 -3.39 5.70
N ALA A 157 12.58 -2.83 6.89
CA ALA A 157 13.24 -1.53 7.05
C ALA A 157 14.62 -1.55 6.38
N LYS A 158 15.46 -2.55 6.70
CA LYS A 158 16.78 -2.71 6.08
C LYS A 158 16.69 -2.77 4.55
N ASN A 159 15.76 -3.55 4.01
CA ASN A 159 15.58 -3.67 2.56
C ASN A 159 15.17 -2.34 1.91
N ILE A 160 14.23 -1.60 2.51
CA ILE A 160 13.85 -0.26 2.01
C ILE A 160 15.09 0.65 1.98
N VAL A 161 15.85 0.70 3.07
CA VAL A 161 17.06 1.53 3.20
C VAL A 161 18.13 1.13 2.18
N ASP A 162 18.39 -0.18 2.01
CA ASP A 162 19.37 -0.69 1.05
C ASP A 162 19.01 -0.32 -0.40
N ILE A 163 17.73 -0.42 -0.78
CA ILE A 163 17.24 0.00 -2.10
C ILE A 163 17.40 1.51 -2.28
N MET A 164 17.03 2.30 -1.26
CA MET A 164 17.16 3.76 -1.30
C MET A 164 18.61 4.19 -1.49
N GLN A 165 19.53 3.54 -0.78
CA GLN A 165 20.95 3.86 -0.84
C GLN A 165 21.68 3.18 -2.02
N GLY A 166 20.93 2.50 -2.91
CA GLY A 166 21.45 1.86 -4.11
C GLY A 166 22.36 0.66 -3.85
N ARG A 167 22.27 0.06 -2.66
CA ARG A 167 23.06 -1.12 -2.27
C ARG A 167 22.47 -2.42 -2.82
N GLU A 168 21.16 -2.49 -2.96
CA GLU A 168 20.44 -3.69 -3.37
C GLU A 168 19.37 -3.35 -4.42
N SER A 169 19.01 -4.34 -5.24
CA SER A 169 17.76 -4.35 -6.00
C SER A 169 17.03 -5.64 -5.69
N ILE A 170 15.76 -5.53 -5.27
CA ILE A 170 15.03 -6.65 -4.66
C ILE A 170 13.71 -6.83 -5.40
N GLN A 171 13.48 -8.04 -5.90
CA GLN A 171 12.20 -8.45 -6.47
C GLN A 171 11.66 -9.66 -5.71
N ASP A 172 10.88 -9.39 -4.67
CA ASP A 172 10.23 -10.47 -3.94
C ASP A 172 9.13 -11.17 -4.76
N ILE A 173 8.93 -12.45 -4.47
CA ILE A 173 7.79 -13.21 -4.97
C ILE A 173 6.58 -12.92 -4.09
N LYS A 174 5.40 -12.70 -4.69
CA LYS A 174 4.14 -12.50 -3.96
C LYS A 174 3.94 -13.58 -2.88
N PRO A 175 3.58 -13.23 -1.63
CA PRO A 175 3.34 -14.22 -0.58
C PRO A 175 2.17 -15.15 -0.98
N PHE A 176 2.35 -16.46 -0.78
CA PHE A 176 1.30 -17.44 -1.06
C PHE A 176 0.18 -17.33 -0.02
N VAL A 177 -1.08 -17.45 -0.46
CA VAL A 177 -2.27 -17.30 0.40
C VAL A 177 -2.31 -18.36 1.52
N GLU A 178 -1.71 -19.53 1.28
CA GLU A 178 -1.62 -20.62 2.27
C GLU A 178 -0.76 -20.23 3.49
N ASP A 179 0.27 -19.39 3.31
CA ASP A 179 1.12 -18.92 4.41
C ASP A 179 0.42 -17.89 5.31
N ILE A 180 -0.60 -17.19 4.81
CA ILE A 180 -1.41 -16.24 5.58
C ILE A 180 -2.33 -17.01 6.53
N ILE A 181 -2.98 -18.06 6.03
CA ILE A 181 -3.89 -18.91 6.83
C ILE A 181 -3.09 -19.69 7.89
N ALA A 182 -1.88 -20.14 7.58
CA ALA A 182 -1.03 -20.87 8.53
C ALA A 182 -0.55 -20.00 9.72
N ARG A 183 -0.41 -18.66 9.53
CA ARG A 183 0.04 -17.75 10.59
C ARG A 183 -1.09 -17.26 11.51
N ASP A 184 -2.31 -17.15 10.98
CA ASP A 184 -3.50 -16.81 11.78
C ASP A 184 -4.20 -18.06 12.37
N GLY A 185 -3.75 -19.26 11.98
CA GLY A 185 -4.39 -20.54 12.27
C GLY A 185 -3.86 -21.32 13.46
N ASP A 186 -2.98 -20.76 14.31
CA ASP A 186 -2.59 -21.43 15.57
C ASP A 186 -3.64 -21.21 16.67
N ARG A 187 -4.85 -21.70 16.39
CA ARG A 187 -5.81 -22.20 17.37
C ARG A 187 -6.73 -23.20 16.68
N THR A 188 -6.27 -24.45 16.75
CA THR A 188 -7.05 -25.69 16.67
C THR A 188 -7.76 -26.03 15.36
N CYS A 189 -7.39 -27.23 14.88
CA CYS A 189 -8.24 -28.27 14.29
C CYS A 189 -7.89 -28.58 12.83
N GLY A 190 -7.14 -29.67 12.65
CA GLY A 190 -6.93 -30.27 11.35
C GLY A 190 -8.21 -30.91 10.83
N VAL A 191 -8.54 -30.65 9.56
CA VAL A 191 -9.39 -31.54 8.77
C VAL A 191 -8.94 -31.47 7.30
N PHE A 192 -8.67 -32.65 6.75
CA PHE A 192 -8.56 -32.94 5.31
C PHE A 192 -9.67 -32.30 4.47
N SER A 193 -9.41 -31.96 3.19
CA SER A 193 -10.17 -32.50 2.04
C SER A 193 -10.05 -31.68 0.73
N LYS A 194 -9.55 -32.39 -0.29
CA LYS A 194 -9.96 -32.45 -1.71
C LYS A 194 -9.86 -31.20 -2.61
N ARG A 195 -8.98 -31.35 -3.61
CA ARG A 195 -8.97 -30.66 -4.91
C ARG A 195 -10.33 -30.74 -5.58
N TYR A 196 -10.88 -29.58 -5.95
CA TYR A 196 -11.89 -29.47 -7.01
C TYR A 196 -11.39 -28.50 -8.08
N GLY A 197 -11.48 -28.96 -9.33
CA GLY A 197 -10.98 -28.28 -10.52
C GLY A 197 -11.75 -27.00 -10.84
N THR A 198 -11.03 -26.01 -11.33
CA THR A 198 -11.55 -24.73 -11.80
C THR A 198 -12.16 -24.89 -13.20
N ARG A 199 -13.46 -24.66 -13.34
CA ARG A 199 -14.09 -24.27 -14.60
C ARG A 199 -14.19 -22.74 -14.63
N SER A 200 -13.50 -22.14 -15.59
CA SER A 200 -13.53 -20.71 -15.88
C SER A 200 -14.92 -20.28 -16.34
N ILE A 201 -15.47 -19.21 -15.75
CA ILE A 201 -16.69 -18.55 -16.22
C ILE A 201 -16.26 -17.30 -16.98
N ASN A 202 -16.54 -17.29 -18.29
CA ASN A 202 -16.35 -16.14 -19.18
C ASN A 202 -17.48 -15.12 -18.99
N PHE A 203 -17.14 -13.86 -18.71
CA PHE A 203 -18.05 -12.74 -18.84
C PHE A 203 -17.98 -12.21 -20.28
N LYS A 204 -19.05 -12.40 -21.07
CA LYS A 204 -19.32 -11.62 -22.28
C LYS A 204 -20.76 -11.10 -22.27
N GLU A 205 -20.84 -9.77 -22.25
CA GLU A 205 -21.75 -8.90 -23.00
C GLU A 205 -23.27 -9.07 -22.82
N LYS A 206 -23.88 -8.10 -22.12
CA LYS A 206 -25.28 -7.69 -22.32
C LYS A 206 -25.40 -6.16 -22.41
N ARG A 207 -25.47 -5.66 -23.65
CA ARG A 207 -26.16 -4.45 -24.15
C ARG A 207 -26.37 -4.74 -25.65
N ALA A 208 -27.45 -4.45 -26.35
CA ALA A 208 -28.73 -3.80 -26.11
C ALA A 208 -29.67 -4.29 -27.23
N ASN A 209 -30.99 -4.15 -27.04
CA ASN A 209 -31.94 -3.60 -28.01
C ASN A 209 -33.35 -4.10 -27.72
N GLY A 210 -34.16 -3.19 -27.18
CA GLY A 210 -35.61 -3.27 -27.30
C GLY A 210 -36.06 -2.74 -28.66
N LYS A 211 -37.05 -3.43 -29.23
CA LYS A 211 -38.11 -3.02 -30.17
C LYS A 211 -39.21 -4.06 -29.90
N VAL A 212 -40.42 -3.78 -29.42
CA VAL A 212 -41.47 -2.87 -29.91
C VAL A 212 -41.60 -2.96 -31.42
N GLU A 213 -42.22 -4.04 -31.90
CA GLU A 213 -43.61 -4.09 -32.40
C GLU A 213 -44.08 -5.55 -32.45
#